data_AF-A0AA43EVW2-F1
#
_entry.id   AF-A0AA43EVW2-F1
#
_cell.length_a   1.000
_cell.length_b   1.000
_cell.length_c   1.000
_cell.angle_alpha   90.00
_cell.angle_beta   90.00
_cell.angle_gamma   90.00
#
_symmetry.space_group_name_H-M   'P 1'
#
loop_
_entity.id
_entity.type
_entity.pdbx_description
1 polymer ?
#
loop_
_entity_poly.entity_id
_entity_poly.type
_entity_poly.pdbx_seq_one_letter_code
_entity_poly.pdbx_strand_id
1 'polypeptide(L)'
;IGAVLGLIHVMENLADPSKLGGGIAVAFVATVYGVGAANLFFLPLANKIKFKLKEEAGSRNVIIMGLVGLAQGENPRLLQEKLESFLPHSERTKEAKK
;
A
#
# COMPACT_ATOMS: atom_id res chain seq x y z
N ILE A 1 -21.94 4.96 0.25
CA ILE A 1 -22.88 6.03 -0.16
C ILE A 1 -23.97 5.49 -1.08
N GLY A 2 -23.66 4.84 -2.20
CA GLY A 2 -24.69 4.33 -3.13
C GLY A 2 -25.72 3.37 -2.49
N ALA A 3 -25.31 2.50 -1.56
CA ALA A 3 -26.23 1.65 -0.80
C ALA A 3 -27.25 2.45 0.04
N VAL A 4 -26.77 3.50 0.72
CA VAL A 4 -27.62 4.38 1.54
C VAL A 4 -28.57 5.18 0.66
N LEU A 5 -28.10 5.70 -0.48
CA LEU A 5 -28.94 6.40 -1.45
C LEU A 5 -30.04 5.50 -2.05
N GLY A 6 -29.71 4.23 -2.35
CA GLY A 6 -30.69 3.26 -2.84
C GLY A 6 -31.78 2.95 -1.81
N LEU A 7 -31.43 2.86 -0.52
CA LEU A 7 -32.40 2.65 0.56
C LEU A 7 -33.27 3.89 0.83
N ILE A 8 -32.72 5.10 0.71
CA ILE A 8 -33.52 6.35 0.81
C ILE A 8 -34.61 6.37 -0.27
N HIS A 9 -34.26 6.03 -1.51
CA HIS A 9 -35.20 5.98 -2.62
C HIS A 9 -36.31 4.91 -2.43
N VAL A 10 -35.96 3.80 -1.77
CA VAL A 10 -36.91 2.73 -1.39
C VAL A 10 -37.89 3.21 -0.32
N MET A 11 -37.41 3.94 0.69
CA MET A 11 -38.25 4.45 1.77
C MET A 11 -39.23 5.52 1.28
N GLU A 12 -38.87 6.29 0.25
CA GLU A 12 -39.71 7.31 -0.37
C GLU A 12 -40.92 6.72 -1.13
N ASN A 13 -40.79 5.51 -1.67
CA ASN A 13 -41.82 4.84 -2.49
C ASN A 13 -42.42 3.59 -1.83
N LEU A 14 -42.56 3.62 -0.50
CA LEU A 14 -43.01 2.46 0.28
C LEU A 14 -44.45 1.99 -0.06
N ALA A 15 -45.25 2.86 -0.68
CA ALA A 15 -46.63 2.59 -1.04
C ALA A 15 -46.80 1.66 -2.27
N ASP A 16 -45.75 1.44 -3.07
CA ASP A 16 -45.82 0.66 -4.31
C ASP A 16 -44.72 -0.43 -4.36
N PRO A 17 -45.05 -1.69 -4.00
CA PRO A 17 -44.09 -2.80 -3.93
C PRO A 17 -43.36 -3.07 -5.26
N SER A 18 -43.97 -2.72 -6.40
CA SER A 18 -43.37 -2.88 -7.71
C SER A 18 -42.14 -1.99 -7.93
N LYS A 19 -42.05 -0.86 -7.22
CA LYS A 19 -40.92 0.08 -7.30
C LYS A 19 -39.82 -0.18 -6.26
N LEU A 20 -40.09 -1.00 -5.25
CA LEU A 20 -39.13 -1.35 -4.20
C LEU A 20 -37.91 -2.12 -4.74
N GLY A 21 -38.15 -3.06 -5.65
CA GLY A 21 -37.10 -3.95 -6.16
C GLY A 21 -35.96 -3.20 -6.87
N GLY A 22 -36.29 -2.13 -7.61
CA GLY A 22 -35.30 -1.33 -8.34
C GLY A 22 -34.31 -0.63 -7.41
N GLY A 23 -34.80 0.03 -6.35
CA GLY A 23 -33.93 0.74 -5.41
C GLY A 23 -33.04 -0.18 -4.58
N ILE A 24 -33.54 -1.37 -4.21
CA ILE A 24 -32.75 -2.40 -3.52
C ILE A 24 -31.66 -2.97 -4.45
N ALA A 25 -31.99 -3.25 -5.71
CA ALA A 25 -31.02 -3.75 -6.69
C ALA A 25 -29.87 -2.76 -6.90
N VAL A 26 -30.16 -1.46 -7.02
CA VAL A 26 -29.13 -0.41 -7.13
C VAL A 26 -28.24 -0.35 -5.88
N ALA A 27 -28.83 -0.49 -4.69
CA ALA A 27 -28.06 -0.51 -3.45
C ALA A 27 -27.05 -1.68 -3.39
N PHE A 28 -27.46 -2.87 -3.85
CA PHE A 28 -26.57 -4.04 -3.90
C PHE A 28 -25.49 -3.89 -4.97
N VAL A 29 -25.82 -3.42 -6.17
CA VAL A 29 -24.83 -3.20 -7.24
C VAL A 29 -23.79 -2.18 -6.78
N ALA A 30 -24.20 -1.08 -6.16
CA ALA A 30 -23.29 -0.08 -5.61
C ALA A 30 -22.34 -0.67 -4.54
N THR A 31 -22.82 -1.62 -3.74
CA THR A 31 -22.00 -2.28 -2.71
C THR A 31 -21.00 -3.25 -3.33
N VAL A 32 -21.42 -4.05 -4.33
CA VAL A 32 -20.55 -4.98 -5.05
C VAL A 32 -19.45 -4.23 -5.79
N TYR A 33 -19.79 -3.16 -6.51
CA TYR A 33 -18.79 -2.35 -7.21
C TYR A 33 -17.85 -1.62 -6.23
N GLY A 34 -18.36 -1.12 -5.11
CA GLY A 34 -17.53 -0.46 -4.09
C GLY A 34 -16.52 -1.41 -3.45
N VAL A 35 -17.01 -2.51 -2.87
CA VAL A 35 -16.16 -3.51 -2.19
C VAL A 35 -15.26 -4.23 -3.20
N GLY A 36 -15.79 -4.55 -4.38
CA GLY A 36 -15.04 -5.14 -5.48
C GLY A 36 -13.89 -4.23 -5.91
N ALA A 37 -14.16 -2.96 -6.23
CA ALA A 37 -13.11 -2.03 -6.64
C ALA A 37 -12.06 -1.80 -5.53
N ALA A 38 -12.51 -1.68 -4.27
CA ALA A 38 -11.61 -1.53 -3.12
C ALA A 38 -10.63 -2.70 -3.00
N ASN A 39 -11.15 -3.93 -2.99
CA ASN A 39 -10.35 -5.11 -2.71
C ASN A 39 -9.52 -5.58 -3.93
N LEU A 40 -10.05 -5.43 -5.15
CA LEU A 40 -9.37 -5.91 -6.37
C LEU A 40 -8.37 -4.91 -6.94
N PHE A 41 -8.59 -3.60 -6.77
CA PHE A 41 -7.76 -2.59 -7.42
C PHE A 41 -7.03 -1.70 -6.40
N PHE A 42 -7.77 -1.07 -5.48
CA PHE A 42 -7.18 -0.06 -4.61
C PHE A 42 -6.25 -0.65 -3.54
N LEU A 43 -6.62 -1.75 -2.90
CA LEU A 43 -5.77 -2.44 -1.92
C LEU A 43 -4.44 -2.97 -2.51
N PRO A 44 -4.43 -3.73 -3.62
CA PRO A 44 -3.16 -4.19 -4.19
C PRO A 44 -2.31 -3.04 -4.73
N LEU A 45 -2.93 -1.98 -5.28
CA LEU A 45 -2.21 -0.79 -5.72
C LEU A 45 -1.54 -0.08 -4.54
N ALA A 46 -2.26 0.13 -3.44
CA ALA A 46 -1.72 0.73 -2.23
C ALA A 46 -0.57 -0.09 -1.65
N ASN A 47 -0.69 -1.42 -1.62
CA ASN A 47 0.38 -2.30 -1.15
C ASN A 47 1.61 -2.24 -2.05
N LYS A 48 1.44 -2.18 -3.38
CA LYS A 48 2.55 -2.04 -4.33
C LYS A 48 3.31 -0.73 -4.14
N ILE A 49 2.59 0.38 -3.91
CA ILE A 49 3.19 1.68 -3.63
C ILE A 49 3.94 1.66 -2.30
N LYS A 50 3.33 1.11 -1.23
CA LYS A 50 3.98 0.95 0.07
C LYS A 50 5.25 0.10 0.00
N PHE A 51 5.24 -0.96 -0.81
CA PHE A 51 6.42 -1.79 -1.02
C PHE A 51 7.57 -0.99 -1.64
N LYS A 52 7.32 -0.25 -2.73
CA LYS A 52 8.32 0.61 -3.36
C LYS A 52 8.84 1.70 -2.41
N LEU A 53 7.95 2.33 -1.66
CA LEU A 53 8.32 3.33 -0.64
C LEU A 53 9.21 2.74 0.45
N LYS A 54 8.93 1.50 0.89
CA LYS A 54 9.74 0.82 1.91
C LYS A 54 11.15 0.51 1.40
N GLU A 55 11.26 0.09 0.15
CA GLU A 55 12.55 -0.15 -0.52
C GLU A 55 13.36 1.15 -0.59
N GLU A 56 12.76 2.23 -1.10
CA GLU A 56 13.41 3.53 -1.23
C GLU A 56 13.78 4.15 0.14
N ALA A 57 12.88 4.05 1.12
CA ALA A 57 13.15 4.49 2.48
C ALA A 57 14.29 3.70 3.12
N GLY A 58 14.38 2.39 2.85
CA GLY A 58 15.49 1.54 3.26
C GLY A 58 16.83 2.05 2.72
N SER A 59 16.92 2.30 1.40
CA SER A 59 18.14 2.83 0.78
C SER A 59 18.53 4.20 1.36
N ARG A 60 17.57 5.11 1.55
CA ARG A 60 17.83 6.42 2.17
C ARG A 60 18.31 6.28 3.61
N ASN A 61 17.76 5.34 4.38
CA ASN A 61 18.16 5.11 5.77
C ASN A 61 19.61 4.60 5.89
N VAL A 62 20.05 3.73 4.97
CA VAL A 62 21.44 3.25 4.90
C VAL A 62 22.41 4.42 4.66
N ILE A 63 22.07 5.32 3.74
CA ILE A 63 22.89 6.52 3.46
C ILE A 63 23.01 7.41 4.71
N ILE A 64 21.90 7.64 5.41
CA ILE A 64 21.89 8.45 6.64
C ILE A 64 22.74 7.78 7.72
N MET A 65 22.62 6.47 7.93
CA MET A 65 23.46 5.74 8.88
C MET A 65 24.94 5.84 8.55
N GLY A 66 25.31 5.74 7.27
CA GLY A 66 26.70 5.91 6.82
C GLY A 66 27.22 7.31 7.11
N LEU A 67 26.43 8.34 6.83
CA LEU A 67 26.81 9.73 7.10
C LEU A 67 26.97 9.99 8.61
N VAL A 68 26.06 9.47 9.43
CA VAL A 68 26.13 9.61 10.90
C VAL A 68 27.34 8.87 11.46
N GLY A 69 27.63 7.65 10.99
CA GLY A 69 28.81 6.88 11.42
C GLY A 69 30.12 7.58 11.09
N LEU A 70 30.22 8.19 9.90
CA LEU A 70 31.37 9.03 9.52
C LEU A 70 31.51 10.26 10.42
N ALA A 71 30.40 10.94 10.72
CA ALA A 71 30.41 12.13 11.59
C ALA A 71 30.80 11.78 13.05
N GLN A 72 30.49 10.57 13.51
CA GLN A 72 30.88 10.07 14.83
C GLN A 72 32.33 9.56 14.90
N GLY A 73 33.05 9.52 13.78
CA GLY A 73 34.42 9.03 13.72
C GLY A 73 34.53 7.51 13.87
N GLU A 74 33.48 6.75 13.53
CA GLU A 74 33.58 5.28 13.46
C GLU A 74 34.67 4.87 12.45
N ASN A 75 35.38 3.76 12.73
CA ASN A 75 36.39 3.25 11.80
C ASN A 75 35.73 2.91 10.45
N PRO A 76 36.18 3.48 9.32
CA PRO A 76 35.57 3.26 8.01
C PRO A 76 35.43 1.79 7.62
N ARG A 77 36.36 0.94 8.07
CA ARG A 77 36.34 -0.51 7.83
C ARG A 77 35.16 -1.20 8.52
N LEU A 78 34.90 -0.83 9.78
CA LEU A 78 33.80 -1.40 10.57
C LEU A 78 32.45 -0.85 10.11
N LEU A 79 32.41 0.44 9.74
CA LEU A 79 31.22 1.07 9.19
C LEU A 79 30.83 0.42 7.84
N GLN A 80 31.81 0.11 6.99
CA GLN A 80 31.58 -0.60 5.73
C GLN A 80 30.97 -1.98 5.96
N GLU A 81 31.55 -2.79 6.86
CA GLU A 81 31.05 -4.13 7.19
C GLU A 81 29.61 -4.09 7.76
N LYS A 82 29.31 -3.06 8.56
CA LYS A 82 27.97 -2.80 9.10
C LYS A 82 26.98 -2.40 8.01
N LEU A 83 27.37 -1.55 7.07
CA LEU A 83 26.52 -1.12 5.94
C LEU A 83 26.29 -2.25 4.92
N GLU A 84 27.30 -3.08 4.67
CA GLU A 84 27.19 -4.28 3.84
C GLU A 84 26.16 -5.28 4.38
N SER A 85 25.93 -5.26 5.70
CA SER A 85 24.89 -6.08 6.32
C SER A 85 23.46 -5.69 5.88
N PHE A 86 23.24 -4.44 5.46
CA PHE A 86 21.95 -3.94 4.99
C PHE A 86 21.69 -4.17 3.50
N LEU A 87 22.71 -4.57 2.73
CA LEU A 87 22.56 -4.93 1.32
C LEU A 87 21.82 -6.27 1.18
N PRO A 88 20.85 -6.40 0.25
CA PRO A 88 20.24 -7.67 -0.08
C PRO A 88 21.31 -8.70 -0.49
N HIS A 89 21.15 -9.96 -0.08
CA HIS A 89 22.09 -11.05 -0.41
C HIS A 89 22.40 -11.20 -1.92
N SER A 90 21.52 -10.70 -2.81
CA SER A 90 21.72 -10.73 -4.26
C SER A 90 22.81 -9.76 -4.75
N GLU A 91 23.11 -8.69 -3.99
CA GLU A 91 24.11 -7.69 -4.37
C GLU A 91 25.46 -7.87 -3.65
N ARG A 92 25.47 -8.52 -2.48
CA ARG A 92 26.71 -8.85 -1.74
C ARG A 92 27.73 -9.65 -2.56
N THR A 93 27.27 -10.42 -3.54
CA THR A 93 28.13 -11.34 -4.32
C THR A 93 28.79 -10.68 -5.55
N LYS A 94 28.41 -9.46 -5.93
CA LYS A 94 28.99 -8.79 -7.11
C LYS A 94 30.34 -8.12 -6.83
N GLU A 95 30.57 -7.65 -5.60
CA GLU A 95 31.81 -6.96 -5.25
C GLU A 95 32.94 -7.91 -4.81
N ALA A 96 32.62 -9.11 -4.30
CA ALA A 96 33.64 -10.10 -3.93
C ALA A 96 34.36 -10.78 -5.13
N LYS A 97 34.07 -10.36 -6.37
CA LYS A 97 34.61 -10.96 -7.61
C LYS A 97 35.43 -10.00 -8.47
N LYS A 98 35.81 -8.82 -7.97
CA LYS A 98 36.67 -7.87 -8.67
C LYS A 98 37.88 -7.51 -7.82
#